data_AF-A0AAW4VKB6-F1
#
_entry.id   AF-A0AAW4VKB6-F1
#
_cell.length_a   1.000
_cell.length_b   1.000
_cell.length_c   1.000
_cell.angle_alpha   90.00
_cell.angle_beta   90.00
_cell.angle_gamma   90.00
#
_symmetry.space_group_name_H-M   'P 1'
#
loop_
_entity.id
_entity.type
_entity.pdbx_description
1 polymer ?
#
loop_
_entity_poly.entity_id
_entity_poly.type
_entity_poly.pdbx_seq_one_letter_code
_entity_poly.pdbx_strand_id
1 'polypeptide(L)'
;MKKLIQISICLMILILNMHTVKAMNYQAQIQDHYYESFQEAIKDILDEKQKGPIYLLDDVILDIGTINKDIEIIGNHHQISVPCQSQTNDSESQGRLNIQAHLTFNQCDVQFNNMYSSGNNTWSVVMSSTGVLDLINQSHVSFVNYGIYASNGAIINVDHSVVSLKQMKYTSMMGESYGILNLNNNAKYNIEDAIEPNGITGFHINVDHSSLVIQNCTNQAIVKGNLNITNQGSVSLLNNEVGYNMYSGNQLYVDETSSLKMNENKNCALLSQGKQKRTMIVKKGGKLEAQYNGSQYQASDDESKYYAQTSALNFGVYGWYERAQKIYFYPNSDDVIFEDGAKVNISHNYVRGISNYGNLYLGNQTIITSNGGYQKGNPLDTCRVGKGGGIYNAGKLTLSSTVLYNNHARLAGDDLYGEETGSVYLSTVGNNWILDDCNHKIDGWYQDTLQYRWDGDHLDRLYLVNIEKNQTYHALEAKAAHGIIKEDIKTEITPTESVKVQAVKTGDTTPMDYWYTLIGLSLTVMLLFFIKYVMKKRD
;
A
#
# COMPACT_ATOMS: atom_id res chain seq x y z
N MET A 1 87.80 -23.11 11.48
CA MET A 1 86.97 -22.32 10.53
C MET A 1 86.01 -23.16 9.69
N LYS A 2 86.46 -24.16 8.91
CA LYS A 2 85.55 -24.96 8.05
C LYS A 2 84.38 -25.66 8.79
N LYS A 3 84.61 -26.21 9.99
CA LYS A 3 83.53 -26.83 10.81
C LYS A 3 82.49 -25.85 11.37
N LEU A 4 82.88 -24.61 11.70
CA LEU A 4 81.92 -23.60 12.17
C LEU A 4 81.03 -23.08 11.04
N ILE A 5 81.58 -22.94 9.83
CA ILE A 5 80.83 -22.49 8.65
C ILE A 5 79.79 -23.55 8.25
N GLN A 6 80.12 -24.84 8.34
CA GLN A 6 79.18 -25.93 8.06
C GLN A 6 78.01 -25.97 9.05
N ILE A 7 78.26 -25.74 10.34
CA ILE A 7 77.20 -25.69 11.36
C ILE A 7 76.31 -24.46 11.18
N SER A 8 76.87 -23.29 10.86
CA SER A 8 76.07 -22.09 10.56
C SER A 8 75.22 -22.22 9.30
N ILE A 9 75.72 -22.91 8.26
CA ILE A 9 74.93 -23.16 7.03
C ILE A 9 73.82 -24.18 7.30
N CYS A 10 74.08 -25.24 8.06
CA CYS A 10 73.03 -26.18 8.47
C CYS A 10 71.97 -25.53 9.37
N LEU A 11 72.36 -24.64 10.29
CA LEU A 11 71.42 -23.91 11.15
C LEU A 11 70.60 -22.88 10.36
N MET A 12 71.21 -22.19 9.38
CA MET A 12 70.48 -21.31 8.45
C MET A 12 69.50 -22.08 7.57
N ILE A 13 69.86 -23.26 7.07
CA ILE A 13 68.95 -24.11 6.27
C ILE A 13 67.83 -24.67 7.16
N LEU A 14 68.09 -24.98 8.44
CA LEU A 14 67.04 -25.38 9.38
C LEU A 14 66.08 -24.22 9.67
N ILE A 15 66.60 -23.00 9.87
CA ILE A 15 65.79 -21.79 10.14
C ILE A 15 65.03 -21.33 8.88
N LEU A 16 65.61 -21.46 7.69
CA LEU A 16 64.95 -21.16 6.41
C LEU A 16 63.85 -22.17 6.05
N ASN A 17 63.90 -23.41 6.56
CA ASN A 17 62.82 -24.39 6.41
C ASN A 17 61.75 -24.32 7.52
N MET A 18 61.95 -23.51 8.57
CA MET A 18 60.96 -23.31 9.63
C MET A 18 59.94 -22.18 9.34
N HIS A 19 60.04 -21.53 8.17
CA HIS A 19 59.18 -20.40 7.80
C HIS A 19 58.42 -20.64 6.48
N THR A 20 57.78 -21.80 6.39
CA THR A 20 56.57 -22.00 5.57
C THR A 20 55.59 -22.86 6.36
N VAL A 21 55.26 -22.46 7.59
CA VAL A 21 53.95 -22.84 8.15
C VAL A 21 52.93 -22.11 7.29
N LYS A 22 52.40 -22.80 6.27
CA LYS A 22 51.20 -22.35 5.58
C LYS A 22 50.18 -22.17 6.70
N ALA A 23 49.81 -20.93 7.02
CA ALA A 23 48.72 -20.69 7.95
C ALA A 23 47.52 -21.44 7.35
N MET A 24 47.09 -22.53 8.00
CA MET A 24 45.89 -23.24 7.58
C MET A 24 44.74 -22.29 7.84
N ASN A 25 44.22 -21.70 6.76
CA ASN A 25 43.09 -20.79 6.84
C ASN A 25 41.83 -21.66 6.74
N TYR A 26 41.33 -22.09 7.89
CA TYR A 26 40.10 -22.85 7.97
C TYR A 26 38.91 -21.93 7.73
N GLN A 27 37.96 -22.39 6.92
CA GLN A 27 36.73 -21.65 6.61
C GLN A 27 35.59 -22.01 7.55
N ALA A 28 35.59 -23.24 8.08
CA ALA A 28 34.49 -23.74 8.88
C ALA A 28 34.94 -24.76 9.94
N GLN A 29 34.12 -24.92 10.96
CA GLN A 29 34.29 -25.92 12.01
C GLN A 29 32.96 -26.63 12.29
N ILE A 30 33.02 -27.96 12.45
CA ILE A 30 31.91 -28.78 12.95
C ILE A 30 32.45 -29.60 14.11
N GLN A 31 31.90 -29.40 15.31
CA GLN A 31 32.44 -30.00 16.54
C GLN A 31 33.95 -29.71 16.66
N ASP A 32 34.79 -30.74 16.76
CA ASP A 32 36.25 -30.62 16.87
C ASP A 32 36.97 -30.71 15.50
N HIS A 33 36.22 -30.79 14.39
CA HIS A 33 36.79 -30.91 13.04
C HIS A 33 36.83 -29.56 12.33
N TYR A 34 38.01 -29.23 11.78
CA TYR A 34 38.27 -28.00 11.05
C TYR A 34 38.35 -28.26 9.55
N TYR A 35 37.69 -27.43 8.76
CA TYR A 35 37.58 -27.55 7.31
C TYR A 35 38.31 -26.40 6.62
N GLU A 36 39.24 -26.71 5.71
CA GLU A 36 39.83 -25.71 4.79
C GLU A 36 38.81 -25.22 3.76
N SER A 37 37.76 -26.02 3.50
CA SER A 37 36.70 -25.74 2.54
C SER A 37 35.32 -25.83 3.18
N PHE A 38 34.57 -24.73 3.16
CA PHE A 38 33.18 -24.70 3.62
C PHE A 38 32.27 -25.69 2.86
N GLN A 39 32.56 -25.90 1.58
CA GLN A 39 31.82 -26.83 0.73
C GLN A 39 32.00 -28.28 1.16
N GLU A 40 33.19 -28.63 1.64
CA GLU A 40 33.47 -29.96 2.20
C GLU A 40 32.74 -30.14 3.54
N ALA A 41 32.70 -29.10 4.38
CA ALA A 41 31.94 -29.11 5.62
C ALA A 41 30.45 -29.39 5.39
N ILE A 42 29.83 -28.68 4.43
CA ILE A 42 28.44 -28.92 4.03
C ILE A 42 28.27 -30.35 3.50
N LYS A 43 29.14 -30.80 2.60
CA LYS A 43 29.05 -32.12 2.01
C LYS A 43 29.13 -33.23 3.06
N ASP A 44 29.97 -33.08 4.08
CA ASP A 44 30.07 -34.05 5.16
C ASP A 44 28.79 -34.13 6.01
N ILE A 45 28.03 -33.03 6.15
CA ILE A 45 26.69 -33.07 6.75
C ILE A 45 25.70 -33.78 5.83
N LEU A 46 25.70 -33.45 4.53
CA LEU A 46 24.81 -34.07 3.54
C LEU A 46 25.06 -35.58 3.38
N ASP A 47 26.32 -36.01 3.46
CA ASP A 47 26.77 -37.41 3.43
C ASP A 47 26.62 -38.11 4.81
N GLU A 48 26.09 -37.41 5.82
CA GLU A 48 25.91 -37.88 7.21
C GLU A 48 27.21 -38.32 7.92
N LYS A 49 28.38 -37.84 7.46
CA LYS A 49 29.68 -38.07 8.10
C LYS A 49 29.89 -37.18 9.32
N GLN A 50 29.28 -36.00 9.32
CA GLN A 50 29.25 -35.08 10.45
C GLN A 50 27.81 -34.74 10.84
N LYS A 51 27.65 -34.18 12.05
CA LYS A 51 26.37 -33.67 12.58
C LYS A 51 26.59 -32.45 13.47
N GLY A 52 25.61 -31.56 13.48
CA GLY A 52 25.62 -30.34 14.29
C GLY A 52 25.84 -29.07 13.46
N PRO A 53 25.90 -27.90 14.12
CA PRO A 53 26.05 -26.63 13.43
C PRO A 53 27.43 -26.48 12.80
N ILE A 54 27.48 -25.76 11.68
CA ILE A 54 28.70 -25.33 11.00
C ILE A 54 29.02 -23.92 11.48
N TYR A 55 30.13 -23.75 12.20
CA TYR A 55 30.62 -22.44 12.60
C TYR A 55 31.53 -21.88 11.50
N LEU A 56 31.25 -20.67 11.01
CA LEU A 56 32.13 -19.99 10.07
C LEU A 56 33.33 -19.37 10.79
N LEU A 57 34.49 -19.48 10.14
CA LEU A 57 35.78 -18.94 10.58
C LEU A 57 36.38 -17.95 9.57
N ASP A 58 35.79 -17.85 8.37
CA ASP A 58 36.15 -16.92 7.30
C ASP A 58 34.91 -16.64 6.43
N ASP A 59 35.02 -15.69 5.50
CA ASP A 59 34.00 -15.46 4.48
C ASP A 59 33.97 -16.62 3.47
N VAL A 60 32.78 -17.02 3.02
CA VAL A 60 32.59 -18.26 2.26
C VAL A 60 31.67 -18.12 1.04
N ILE A 61 31.76 -19.12 0.15
CA ILE A 61 30.87 -19.28 -1.00
C ILE A 61 30.01 -20.53 -0.80
N LEU A 62 28.69 -20.39 -0.89
CA LEU A 62 27.74 -21.49 -0.88
C LEU A 62 27.33 -21.85 -2.32
N ASP A 63 27.98 -22.87 -2.87
CA ASP A 63 27.68 -23.43 -4.20
C ASP A 63 27.58 -24.96 -4.13
N ILE A 64 26.42 -25.45 -3.68
CA ILE A 64 26.17 -26.87 -3.42
C ILE A 64 24.99 -27.43 -4.23
N GLY A 65 24.20 -26.54 -4.88
CA GLY A 65 23.04 -26.90 -5.69
C GLY A 65 21.81 -27.30 -4.86
N THR A 66 21.92 -28.28 -3.96
CA THR A 66 20.78 -28.81 -3.21
C THR A 66 21.10 -29.10 -1.75
N ILE A 67 20.25 -28.61 -0.85
CA ILE A 67 20.20 -28.96 0.57
C ILE A 67 19.02 -29.90 0.80
N ASN A 68 19.30 -31.16 1.15
CA ASN A 68 18.29 -32.21 1.41
C ASN A 68 18.42 -32.85 2.80
N LYS A 69 19.25 -32.27 3.66
CA LYS A 69 19.40 -32.58 5.08
C LYS A 69 19.43 -31.28 5.86
N ASP A 70 19.10 -31.34 7.14
CA ASP A 70 19.09 -30.17 7.99
C ASP A 70 20.51 -29.62 8.15
N ILE A 71 20.67 -28.32 7.91
CA ILE A 71 21.93 -27.59 8.07
C ILE A 71 21.66 -26.34 8.88
N GLU A 72 22.45 -26.15 9.94
CA GLU A 72 22.58 -24.88 10.64
C GLU A 72 23.97 -24.30 10.39
N ILE A 73 24.02 -23.06 9.91
CA ILE A 73 25.24 -22.29 9.74
C ILE A 73 25.22 -21.14 10.75
N ILE A 74 26.23 -21.11 11.62
CA ILE A 74 26.48 -20.04 12.57
C ILE A 74 27.54 -19.13 11.97
N GLY A 75 27.12 -17.95 11.54
CA GLY A 75 27.94 -17.08 10.71
C GLY A 75 29.05 -16.37 11.46
N ASN A 76 28.90 -16.11 12.76
CA ASN A 76 29.81 -15.25 13.53
C ASN A 76 30.07 -13.89 12.82
N HIS A 77 29.08 -13.37 12.09
CA HIS A 77 29.18 -12.18 11.22
C HIS A 77 30.10 -12.30 9.98
N HIS A 78 30.47 -13.51 9.58
CA HIS A 78 31.10 -13.73 8.28
C HIS A 78 30.09 -13.66 7.14
N GLN A 79 30.59 -13.27 5.97
CA GLN A 79 29.79 -13.18 4.76
C GLN A 79 29.68 -14.52 4.04
N ILE A 80 28.47 -14.81 3.55
CA ILE A 80 28.14 -15.97 2.71
C ILE A 80 27.68 -15.46 1.34
N SER A 81 28.50 -15.66 0.32
CA SER A 81 28.11 -15.40 -1.06
C SER A 81 27.41 -16.64 -1.65
N VAL A 82 26.18 -16.48 -2.13
CA VAL A 82 25.40 -17.53 -2.80
C VAL A 82 25.28 -17.19 -4.28
N PRO A 83 26.20 -17.67 -5.14
CA PRO A 83 26.17 -17.39 -6.57
C PRO A 83 25.12 -18.24 -7.31
N CYS A 84 25.02 -18.04 -8.62
CA CYS A 84 24.47 -19.04 -9.54
C CYS A 84 25.13 -20.40 -9.27
N GLN A 85 24.32 -21.39 -8.90
CA GLN A 85 24.80 -22.69 -8.46
C GLN A 85 25.32 -23.52 -9.63
N SER A 86 26.55 -24.02 -9.53
CA SER A 86 27.23 -24.76 -10.61
C SER A 86 26.58 -26.10 -10.93
N GLN A 87 25.99 -26.76 -9.93
CA GLN A 87 25.35 -28.08 -10.09
C GLN A 87 23.94 -28.01 -10.68
N THR A 88 23.34 -26.82 -10.73
CA THR A 88 21.95 -26.60 -11.18
C THR A 88 21.89 -25.51 -12.24
N ASN A 89 22.99 -25.21 -12.94
CA ASN A 89 23.10 -24.15 -13.95
C ASN A 89 22.65 -24.57 -15.37
N ASP A 90 21.79 -25.57 -15.48
CA ASP A 90 21.16 -25.97 -16.74
C ASP A 90 19.88 -25.16 -17.02
N SER A 91 19.26 -25.37 -18.18
CA SER A 91 18.04 -24.64 -18.58
C SER A 91 16.80 -24.94 -17.73
N GLU A 92 16.77 -26.08 -17.04
CA GLU A 92 15.65 -26.51 -16.21
C GLU A 92 15.76 -25.96 -14.79
N SER A 93 16.97 -25.90 -14.25
CA SER A 93 17.26 -25.51 -12.87
C SER A 93 17.85 -24.10 -12.72
N GLN A 94 18.35 -23.49 -13.79
CA GLN A 94 18.61 -22.04 -13.89
C GLN A 94 19.47 -21.45 -12.76
N GLY A 95 20.43 -22.21 -12.26
CA GLY A 95 21.40 -21.80 -11.24
C GLY A 95 20.85 -21.64 -9.82
N ARG A 96 19.68 -22.21 -9.53
CA ARG A 96 18.99 -22.04 -8.24
C ARG A 96 19.59 -22.92 -7.12
N LEU A 97 19.56 -22.42 -5.89
CA LEU A 97 19.75 -23.25 -4.69
C LEU A 97 18.43 -23.95 -4.33
N ASN A 98 18.41 -25.28 -4.32
CA ASN A 98 17.25 -26.05 -3.90
C ASN A 98 17.30 -26.30 -2.38
N ILE A 99 16.23 -25.97 -1.67
CA ILE A 99 16.05 -26.24 -0.24
C ILE A 99 14.94 -27.27 -0.08
N GLN A 100 15.31 -28.48 0.33
CA GLN A 100 14.41 -29.63 0.51
C GLN A 100 14.29 -30.08 1.97
N ALA A 101 15.06 -29.47 2.87
CA ALA A 101 15.10 -29.69 4.31
C ALA A 101 15.29 -28.35 5.04
N HIS A 102 15.68 -28.35 6.32
CA HIS A 102 15.95 -27.10 7.03
C HIS A 102 17.31 -26.52 6.63
N LEU A 103 17.33 -25.23 6.27
CA LEU A 103 18.53 -24.43 6.13
C LEU A 103 18.42 -23.22 7.06
N THR A 104 19.27 -23.18 8.07
CA THR A 104 19.33 -22.07 9.03
C THR A 104 20.58 -21.22 8.80
N PHE A 105 20.37 -19.92 8.64
CA PHE A 105 21.39 -18.88 8.71
C PHE A 105 21.22 -18.13 10.04
N ASN A 106 22.12 -18.41 10.98
CA ASN A 106 22.13 -17.88 12.33
C ASN A 106 23.30 -16.89 12.46
N GLN A 107 23.00 -15.60 12.64
CA GLN A 107 24.01 -14.54 12.75
C GLN A 107 24.94 -14.46 11.50
N CYS A 108 24.34 -14.52 10.31
CA CYS A 108 25.05 -14.53 9.02
C CYS A 108 24.76 -13.28 8.17
N ASP A 109 25.75 -12.85 7.39
CA ASP A 109 25.54 -11.89 6.30
C ASP A 109 25.49 -12.63 4.95
N VAL A 110 24.32 -12.77 4.35
CA VAL A 110 24.08 -13.63 3.17
C VAL A 110 23.72 -12.81 1.94
N GLN A 111 24.39 -13.08 0.82
CA GLN A 111 24.14 -12.40 -0.45
C GLN A 111 23.80 -13.40 -1.56
N PHE A 112 22.53 -13.47 -1.93
CA PHE A 112 22.07 -14.24 -3.09
C PHE A 112 22.25 -13.42 -4.36
N ASN A 113 23.13 -13.91 -5.24
CA ASN A 113 23.48 -13.27 -6.50
C ASN A 113 23.44 -14.29 -7.64
N ASN A 114 22.25 -14.84 -7.92
CA ASN A 114 22.06 -15.65 -9.11
C ASN A 114 22.13 -14.76 -10.36
N MET A 115 23.08 -15.04 -11.25
CA MET A 115 23.33 -14.28 -12.48
C MET A 115 22.92 -15.04 -13.75
N TYR A 116 22.10 -16.10 -13.61
CA TYR A 116 21.66 -16.89 -14.75
C TYR A 116 20.87 -16.05 -15.78
N SER A 117 21.44 -15.90 -16.98
CA SER A 117 21.00 -14.90 -17.97
C SER A 117 20.04 -15.41 -19.06
N SER A 118 19.87 -16.73 -19.18
CA SER A 118 19.20 -17.36 -20.32
C SER A 118 17.85 -17.99 -19.98
N GLY A 119 17.38 -17.81 -18.73
CA GLY A 119 16.21 -18.47 -18.18
C GLY A 119 14.98 -17.58 -18.14
N ASN A 120 13.83 -18.17 -18.44
CA ASN A 120 12.53 -17.59 -18.08
C ASN A 120 12.15 -18.10 -16.68
N ASN A 121 11.64 -17.23 -15.80
CA ASN A 121 11.25 -17.57 -14.42
C ASN A 121 12.41 -18.11 -13.55
N THR A 122 13.60 -17.52 -13.68
CA THR A 122 14.78 -17.83 -12.87
C THR A 122 14.58 -17.47 -11.39
N TRP A 123 15.11 -18.29 -10.49
CA TRP A 123 15.03 -18.12 -9.03
C TRP A 123 16.41 -18.24 -8.39
N SER A 124 16.67 -17.48 -7.33
CA SER A 124 17.87 -17.70 -6.50
C SER A 124 17.69 -18.91 -5.58
N VAL A 125 16.46 -19.11 -5.08
CA VAL A 125 16.12 -20.21 -4.17
C VAL A 125 14.82 -20.87 -4.63
N VAL A 126 14.78 -22.21 -4.58
CA VAL A 126 13.57 -23.00 -4.80
C VAL A 126 13.38 -23.97 -3.65
N MET A 127 12.21 -23.89 -3.01
CA MET A 127 11.89 -24.66 -1.81
C MET A 127 10.88 -25.77 -2.11
N SER A 128 11.14 -26.99 -1.64
CA SER A 128 10.14 -28.07 -1.64
C SER A 128 9.07 -27.84 -0.57
N SER A 129 8.05 -28.70 -0.51
CA SER A 129 7.01 -28.66 0.53
C SER A 129 7.54 -28.95 1.94
N THR A 130 8.75 -29.51 2.06
CA THR A 130 9.45 -29.75 3.33
C THR A 130 10.59 -28.76 3.57
N GLY A 131 10.83 -27.85 2.63
CA GLY A 131 11.88 -26.85 2.73
C GLY A 131 11.55 -25.82 3.80
N VAL A 132 12.51 -25.57 4.69
CA VAL A 132 12.44 -24.51 5.71
C VAL A 132 13.69 -23.65 5.58
N LEU A 133 13.50 -22.33 5.50
CA LEU A 133 14.57 -21.35 5.48
C LEU A 133 14.45 -20.48 6.73
N ASP A 134 15.37 -20.65 7.66
CA ASP A 134 15.41 -19.92 8.93
C ASP A 134 16.50 -18.84 8.88
N LEU A 135 16.09 -17.58 9.02
CA LEU A 135 16.97 -16.41 9.02
C LEU A 135 16.86 -15.75 10.39
N ILE A 136 17.81 -16.05 11.29
CA ILE A 136 17.65 -15.81 12.72
C ILE A 136 18.84 -15.08 13.34
N ASN A 137 18.59 -14.46 14.50
CA ASN A 137 19.60 -13.87 15.39
C ASN A 137 20.53 -12.86 14.68
N GLN A 138 19.95 -11.78 14.15
CA GLN A 138 20.68 -10.69 13.49
C GLN A 138 21.35 -11.09 12.19
N SER A 139 20.76 -12.04 11.46
CA SER A 139 21.18 -12.30 10.08
C SER A 139 20.75 -11.16 9.16
N HIS A 140 21.62 -10.80 8.22
CA HIS A 140 21.33 -9.85 7.14
C HIS A 140 21.36 -10.57 5.80
N VAL A 141 20.23 -10.64 5.12
CA VAL A 141 20.09 -11.40 3.87
C VAL A 141 19.67 -10.49 2.74
N SER A 142 20.36 -10.58 1.61
CA SER A 142 20.04 -9.81 0.41
C SER A 142 19.84 -10.72 -0.82
N PHE A 143 18.87 -10.37 -1.65
CA PHE A 143 18.67 -10.94 -2.97
C PHE A 143 18.71 -9.83 -4.01
N VAL A 144 19.43 -10.09 -5.10
CA VAL A 144 19.47 -9.22 -6.28
C VAL A 144 19.09 -10.04 -7.51
N ASN A 145 18.40 -9.42 -8.47
CA ASN A 145 17.89 -10.01 -9.72
C ASN A 145 16.80 -11.07 -9.59
N TYR A 146 16.95 -12.07 -8.73
CA TYR A 146 16.02 -13.20 -8.62
C TYR A 146 15.75 -13.56 -7.17
N GLY A 147 14.49 -13.89 -6.87
CA GLY A 147 14.04 -14.16 -5.52
C GLY A 147 13.78 -15.64 -5.25
N ILE A 148 12.62 -15.93 -4.64
CA ILE A 148 12.31 -17.24 -4.04
C ILE A 148 11.07 -17.87 -4.67
N TYR A 149 11.18 -19.14 -5.07
CA TYR A 149 10.03 -19.99 -5.36
C TYR A 149 9.78 -20.96 -4.22
N ALA A 150 8.50 -21.16 -3.86
CA ALA A 150 8.09 -22.06 -2.80
C ALA A 150 7.02 -23.05 -3.29
N SER A 151 7.23 -24.33 -3.04
CA SER A 151 6.16 -25.33 -3.13
C SER A 151 5.14 -25.12 -2.01
N ASN A 152 3.96 -25.73 -2.14
CA ASN A 152 2.94 -25.68 -1.10
C ASN A 152 3.48 -26.20 0.26
N GLY A 153 3.36 -25.39 1.31
CA GLY A 153 3.81 -25.75 2.66
C GLY A 153 5.25 -25.38 3.01
N ALA A 154 6.05 -24.87 2.07
CA ALA A 154 7.40 -24.37 2.38
C ALA A 154 7.33 -23.17 3.35
N ILE A 155 8.31 -23.07 4.26
CA ILE A 155 8.31 -22.09 5.35
C ILE A 155 9.57 -21.23 5.29
N ILE A 156 9.39 -19.92 5.36
CA ILE A 156 10.46 -18.94 5.55
C ILE A 156 10.21 -18.24 6.88
N ASN A 157 11.17 -18.34 7.79
CA ASN A 157 11.14 -17.66 9.07
C ASN A 157 12.21 -16.59 9.09
N VAL A 158 11.83 -15.37 9.47
CA VAL A 158 12.73 -14.26 9.70
C VAL A 158 12.51 -13.80 11.13
N ASP A 159 13.52 -13.99 11.98
CA ASP A 159 13.45 -13.69 13.40
C ASP A 159 14.61 -12.77 13.79
N HIS A 160 14.29 -11.59 14.31
CA HIS A 160 15.29 -10.60 14.72
C HIS A 160 16.37 -10.34 13.66
N SER A 161 15.96 -10.36 12.38
CA SER A 161 16.84 -10.39 11.21
C SER A 161 16.32 -9.47 10.10
N VAL A 162 17.17 -9.14 9.14
CA VAL A 162 16.84 -8.23 8.03
C VAL A 162 16.94 -8.96 6.70
N VAL A 163 15.92 -8.85 5.88
CA VAL A 163 15.90 -9.37 4.50
C VAL A 163 15.57 -8.24 3.54
N SER A 164 16.32 -8.17 2.44
CA SER A 164 16.04 -7.24 1.34
C SER A 164 16.09 -7.92 -0.01
N LEU A 165 15.06 -7.71 -0.84
CA LEU A 165 15.01 -8.12 -2.23
C LEU A 165 14.93 -6.85 -3.10
N LYS A 166 15.91 -6.65 -3.98
CA LYS A 166 16.01 -5.45 -4.81
C LYS A 166 16.26 -5.76 -6.28
N GLN A 167 15.74 -4.92 -7.16
CA GLN A 167 15.97 -5.01 -8.61
C GLN A 167 15.57 -6.38 -9.17
N MET A 168 14.43 -6.90 -8.71
CA MET A 168 13.96 -8.21 -9.10
C MET A 168 13.52 -8.17 -10.57
N LYS A 169 14.06 -9.07 -11.39
CA LYS A 169 13.72 -9.22 -12.82
C LYS A 169 12.48 -10.06 -13.04
N TYR A 170 12.08 -10.82 -12.03
CA TYR A 170 10.84 -11.59 -11.99
C TYR A 170 10.15 -11.39 -10.63
N THR A 171 9.00 -12.04 -10.40
CA THR A 171 8.27 -12.00 -9.13
C THR A 171 9.25 -12.19 -7.98
N SER A 172 9.21 -11.35 -6.94
CA SER A 172 10.22 -11.46 -5.87
C SER A 172 10.04 -12.74 -5.05
N MET A 173 8.78 -13.15 -4.81
CA MET A 173 8.47 -14.43 -4.17
C MET A 173 7.22 -15.06 -4.80
N MET A 174 7.28 -16.34 -5.18
CA MET A 174 6.13 -17.07 -5.73
C MET A 174 5.92 -18.42 -5.04
N GLY A 175 4.71 -18.64 -4.54
CA GLY A 175 4.25 -19.93 -4.03
C GLY A 175 3.32 -20.65 -5.00
N GLU A 176 3.52 -21.96 -5.22
CA GLU A 176 2.68 -22.78 -6.11
C GLU A 176 1.21 -22.79 -5.68
N SER A 177 0.96 -23.01 -4.37
CA SER A 177 -0.34 -22.85 -3.75
C SER A 177 -0.26 -21.79 -2.65
N TYR A 178 0.34 -22.16 -1.52
CA TYR A 178 0.69 -21.24 -0.44
C TYR A 178 2.02 -21.66 0.23
N GLY A 179 3.04 -20.81 0.10
CA GLY A 179 4.16 -20.80 1.05
C GLY A 179 3.78 -20.04 2.33
N ILE A 180 4.64 -20.09 3.34
CA ILE A 180 4.46 -19.35 4.59
C ILE A 180 5.67 -18.45 4.82
N LEU A 181 5.41 -17.16 5.06
CA LEU A 181 6.41 -16.18 5.47
C LEU A 181 6.06 -15.69 6.88
N ASN A 182 6.94 -15.96 7.85
CA ASN A 182 6.81 -15.51 9.22
C ASN A 182 7.89 -14.46 9.52
N LEU A 183 7.46 -13.27 9.95
CA LEU A 183 8.34 -12.21 10.42
C LEU A 183 8.09 -12.02 11.92
N ASN A 184 9.10 -12.29 12.75
CA ASN A 184 8.99 -12.28 14.20
C ASN A 184 10.09 -11.41 14.85
N ASN A 185 9.82 -10.92 16.07
CA ASN A 185 10.82 -10.37 16.98
C ASN A 185 11.71 -9.26 16.38
N ASN A 186 11.11 -8.19 15.86
CA ASN A 186 11.79 -7.08 15.19
C ASN A 186 12.44 -7.43 13.85
N ALA A 187 11.93 -8.45 13.15
CA ALA A 187 12.33 -8.72 11.78
C ALA A 187 11.96 -7.58 10.84
N LYS A 188 12.80 -7.35 9.82
CA LYS A 188 12.55 -6.36 8.77
C LYS A 188 12.65 -7.02 7.40
N TYR A 189 11.58 -6.96 6.63
CA TYR A 189 11.52 -7.55 5.30
C TYR A 189 11.17 -6.48 4.27
N ASN A 190 12.05 -6.24 3.31
CA ASN A 190 11.91 -5.18 2.33
C ASN A 190 11.97 -5.73 0.91
N ILE A 191 10.98 -5.42 0.09
CA ILE A 191 10.97 -5.69 -1.35
C ILE A 191 10.84 -4.35 -2.07
N GLU A 192 11.77 -4.08 -2.98
CA GLU A 192 11.84 -2.83 -3.71
C GLU A 192 12.17 -3.05 -5.19
N ASP A 193 11.49 -2.30 -6.05
CA ASP A 193 11.73 -2.24 -7.50
C ASP A 193 11.65 -3.63 -8.17
N ALA A 194 10.55 -4.36 -7.91
CA ALA A 194 10.25 -5.58 -8.65
C ALA A 194 9.72 -5.22 -10.05
N ILE A 195 10.50 -5.57 -11.08
CA ILE A 195 10.30 -5.08 -12.45
C ILE A 195 9.22 -5.85 -13.21
N GLU A 196 9.03 -7.16 -12.97
CA GLU A 196 7.96 -7.99 -13.57
C GLU A 196 7.74 -9.26 -12.73
N PRO A 197 6.56 -9.92 -12.69
CA PRO A 197 5.36 -9.45 -12.03
C PRO A 197 5.39 -9.63 -10.49
N ASN A 198 5.04 -8.59 -9.73
CA ASN A 198 4.67 -8.64 -8.31
C ASN A 198 5.82 -8.76 -7.28
N GLY A 199 5.54 -8.26 -6.06
CA GLY A 199 6.36 -8.49 -4.88
C GLY A 199 6.23 -9.93 -4.39
N ILE A 200 5.10 -10.25 -3.75
CA ILE A 200 4.83 -11.59 -3.20
C ILE A 200 3.56 -12.17 -3.82
N THR A 201 3.63 -13.40 -4.32
CA THR A 201 2.49 -14.15 -4.84
C THR A 201 2.35 -15.51 -4.16
N GLY A 202 1.18 -15.86 -3.64
CA GLY A 202 0.91 -17.21 -3.12
C GLY A 202 1.60 -17.51 -1.79
N PHE A 203 1.58 -16.57 -0.84
CA PHE A 203 2.12 -16.78 0.52
C PHE A 203 1.11 -16.37 1.59
N HIS A 204 0.97 -17.18 2.64
CA HIS A 204 0.43 -16.68 3.90
C HIS A 204 1.55 -15.91 4.63
N ILE A 205 1.25 -14.66 4.99
CA ILE A 205 2.23 -13.74 5.58
C ILE A 205 1.78 -13.39 6.99
N ASN A 206 2.65 -13.67 7.95
CA ASN A 206 2.47 -13.31 9.36
C ASN A 206 3.54 -12.28 9.74
N VAL A 207 3.09 -11.12 10.23
CA VAL A 207 3.96 -10.02 10.64
C VAL A 207 3.71 -9.73 12.11
N ASP A 208 4.55 -10.31 12.96
CA ASP A 208 4.45 -10.23 14.41
C ASP A 208 5.59 -9.41 15.00
N HIS A 209 5.27 -8.29 15.66
CA HIS A 209 6.28 -7.38 16.22
C HIS A 209 7.42 -7.04 15.23
N SER A 210 7.06 -6.90 13.95
CA SER A 210 8.00 -6.87 12.82
C SER A 210 7.50 -5.94 11.72
N SER A 211 8.33 -5.69 10.71
CA SER A 211 7.96 -4.82 9.58
C SER A 211 8.11 -5.48 8.22
N LEU A 212 7.09 -5.34 7.37
CA LEU A 212 7.13 -5.66 5.95
C LEU A 212 6.91 -4.40 5.11
N VAL A 213 7.82 -4.12 4.18
CA VAL A 213 7.67 -3.05 3.18
C VAL A 213 7.78 -3.66 1.79
N ILE A 214 6.77 -3.41 0.95
CA ILE A 214 6.78 -3.78 -0.46
C ILE A 214 6.45 -2.53 -1.26
N GLN A 215 7.40 -2.07 -2.06
CA GLN A 215 7.27 -0.81 -2.76
C GLN A 215 7.81 -0.82 -4.18
N ASN A 216 7.27 0.07 -5.00
CA ASN A 216 7.69 0.29 -6.39
C ASN A 216 7.63 -0.99 -7.25
N CYS A 217 6.78 -1.96 -6.92
CA CYS A 217 6.55 -3.07 -7.83
C CYS A 217 5.77 -2.56 -9.06
N THR A 218 6.21 -2.94 -10.25
CA THR A 218 5.55 -2.57 -11.52
C THR A 218 4.15 -3.17 -11.69
N ASN A 219 3.78 -4.10 -10.83
CA ASN A 219 2.46 -4.69 -10.76
C ASN A 219 1.98 -4.71 -9.30
N GLN A 220 1.84 -5.86 -8.64
CA GLN A 220 1.11 -5.95 -7.37
C GLN A 220 2.07 -6.17 -6.20
N ALA A 221 1.81 -5.57 -5.04
CA ALA A 221 2.66 -5.80 -3.86
C ALA A 221 2.45 -7.22 -3.31
N ILE A 222 1.20 -7.57 -3.02
CA ILE A 222 0.79 -8.91 -2.56
C ILE A 222 -0.32 -9.45 -3.46
N VAL A 223 -0.20 -10.72 -3.86
CA VAL A 223 -1.19 -11.43 -4.67
C VAL A 223 -1.46 -12.79 -4.05
N LYS A 224 -2.71 -13.08 -3.68
CA LYS A 224 -3.12 -14.39 -3.15
C LYS A 224 -2.33 -14.82 -1.90
N GLY A 225 -3.02 -14.87 -0.76
CA GLY A 225 -2.37 -15.12 0.51
C GLY A 225 -3.17 -14.53 1.65
N ASN A 226 -2.95 -15.00 2.87
CA ASN A 226 -3.48 -14.30 4.04
C ASN A 226 -2.45 -13.27 4.50
N LEU A 227 -2.91 -12.18 5.09
CA LEU A 227 -2.06 -11.21 5.75
C LEU A 227 -2.54 -11.03 7.18
N ASN A 228 -1.70 -11.42 8.13
CA ASN A 228 -1.94 -11.32 9.56
C ASN A 228 -0.90 -10.38 10.19
N ILE A 229 -1.35 -9.30 10.81
CA ILE A 229 -0.47 -8.28 11.40
C ILE A 229 -0.80 -8.13 12.89
N THR A 230 0.17 -8.50 13.73
CA THR A 230 -0.02 -8.68 15.18
C THR A 230 1.13 -8.09 16.00
N ASN A 231 0.86 -7.81 17.27
CA ASN A 231 1.84 -7.45 18.29
C ASN A 231 2.78 -6.30 17.88
N GLN A 232 2.21 -5.16 17.46
CA GLN A 232 2.93 -3.99 16.94
C GLN A 232 3.58 -4.23 15.57
N GLY A 233 3.08 -5.22 14.81
CA GLY A 233 3.46 -5.43 13.43
C GLY A 233 3.07 -4.25 12.54
N SER A 234 3.88 -4.01 11.51
CA SER A 234 3.66 -2.92 10.56
C SER A 234 3.89 -3.37 9.12
N VAL A 235 2.91 -3.11 8.26
CA VAL A 235 3.00 -3.44 6.82
C VAL A 235 2.78 -2.18 5.99
N SER A 236 3.65 -1.94 5.02
CA SER A 236 3.55 -0.83 4.06
C SER A 236 3.62 -1.33 2.62
N LEU A 237 2.55 -1.12 1.86
CA LEU A 237 2.43 -1.45 0.44
C LEU A 237 2.31 -0.14 -0.35
N LEU A 238 3.43 0.30 -0.93
CA LEU A 238 3.59 1.68 -1.40
C LEU A 238 3.92 1.77 -2.89
N ASN A 239 3.26 2.67 -3.62
CA ASN A 239 3.60 2.97 -5.02
C ASN A 239 3.68 1.73 -5.95
N ASN A 240 2.80 0.75 -5.72
CA ASN A 240 2.62 -0.39 -6.62
C ASN A 240 1.48 -0.09 -7.60
N GLU A 241 1.21 -0.95 -8.58
CA GLU A 241 -0.07 -0.86 -9.30
C GLU A 241 -1.22 -1.19 -8.34
N VAL A 242 -1.20 -2.38 -7.74
CA VAL A 242 -2.16 -2.79 -6.69
C VAL A 242 -1.41 -3.05 -5.40
N GLY A 243 -1.86 -2.50 -4.29
CA GLY A 243 -1.28 -2.79 -2.98
C GLY A 243 -1.48 -4.27 -2.62
N TYR A 244 -2.72 -4.68 -2.38
CA TYR A 244 -3.05 -6.06 -2.07
C TYR A 244 -4.18 -6.59 -2.95
N ASN A 245 -3.86 -7.58 -3.76
CA ASN A 245 -4.82 -8.36 -4.52
C ASN A 245 -5.22 -9.63 -3.76
N MET A 246 -6.35 -9.53 -3.07
CA MET A 246 -6.90 -10.51 -2.15
C MET A 246 -7.82 -11.50 -2.89
N TYR A 247 -7.43 -12.77 -2.95
CA TYR A 247 -8.13 -13.82 -3.72
C TYR A 247 -9.16 -14.61 -2.88
N SER A 248 -9.93 -15.46 -3.54
CA SER A 248 -10.91 -16.39 -2.95
C SER A 248 -10.44 -17.00 -1.63
N GLY A 249 -11.20 -16.78 -0.55
CA GLY A 249 -10.95 -17.39 0.75
C GLY A 249 -9.82 -16.74 1.56
N ASN A 250 -9.14 -15.72 1.03
CA ASN A 250 -8.10 -15.02 1.78
C ASN A 250 -8.67 -14.19 2.93
N GLN A 251 -7.79 -13.94 3.90
CA GLN A 251 -8.08 -13.19 5.12
C GLN A 251 -7.05 -12.10 5.35
N LEU A 252 -7.53 -10.93 5.78
CA LEU A 252 -6.72 -9.81 6.21
C LEU A 252 -7.10 -9.47 7.65
N TYR A 253 -6.13 -9.52 8.55
CA TYR A 253 -6.33 -9.23 9.97
C TYR A 253 -5.28 -8.24 10.47
N VAL A 254 -5.75 -7.20 11.16
CA VAL A 254 -4.93 -6.21 11.85
C VAL A 254 -5.39 -6.11 13.30
N ASP A 255 -4.51 -6.46 14.23
CA ASP A 255 -4.83 -6.42 15.67
C ASP A 255 -4.89 -4.99 16.24
N GLU A 256 -5.22 -4.87 17.53
CA GLU A 256 -5.38 -3.61 18.24
C GLU A 256 -4.12 -2.74 18.34
N THR A 257 -2.93 -3.29 18.06
CA THR A 257 -1.64 -2.61 18.21
C THR A 257 -0.93 -2.35 16.89
N SER A 258 -1.40 -2.97 15.81
CA SER A 258 -0.69 -3.05 14.54
C SER A 258 -1.19 -2.06 13.48
N SER A 259 -0.44 -1.94 12.39
CA SER A 259 -0.77 -1.00 11.30
C SER A 259 -0.55 -1.57 9.90
N LEU A 260 -1.51 -1.29 9.01
CA LEU A 260 -1.41 -1.50 7.58
C LEU A 260 -1.51 -0.16 6.84
N LYS A 261 -0.53 0.12 5.97
CA LYS A 261 -0.50 1.28 5.08
C LYS A 261 -0.49 0.82 3.63
N MET A 262 -1.43 1.29 2.83
CA MET A 262 -1.56 1.00 1.39
C MET A 262 -1.75 2.30 0.62
N ASN A 263 -0.66 3.02 0.39
CA ASN A 263 -0.70 4.37 -0.16
C ASN A 263 -0.06 4.46 -1.54
N GLU A 264 -0.51 5.45 -2.30
CA GLU A 264 0.09 5.83 -3.60
C GLU A 264 0.07 4.69 -4.63
N ASN A 265 -0.75 3.65 -4.43
CA ASN A 265 -0.86 2.59 -5.40
C ASN A 265 -1.64 3.10 -6.61
N LYS A 266 -1.07 2.93 -7.80
CA LYS A 266 -1.51 3.59 -9.03
C LYS A 266 -2.91 3.16 -9.45
N ASN A 267 -3.28 1.91 -9.20
CA ASN A 267 -4.62 1.38 -9.42
C ASN A 267 -5.47 1.48 -8.15
N CYS A 268 -5.16 0.67 -7.14
CA CYS A 268 -5.92 0.64 -5.89
C CYS A 268 -5.08 0.12 -4.73
N ALA A 269 -5.49 0.47 -3.51
CA ALA A 269 -4.89 -0.07 -2.30
C ALA A 269 -5.22 -1.56 -2.14
N LEU A 270 -6.48 -1.92 -2.32
CA LEU A 270 -6.95 -3.29 -2.17
C LEU A 270 -7.96 -3.68 -3.25
N LEU A 271 -7.75 -4.84 -3.85
CA LEU A 271 -8.66 -5.48 -4.78
C LEU A 271 -9.08 -6.85 -4.23
N SER A 272 -10.36 -7.04 -3.95
CA SER A 272 -10.91 -8.29 -3.43
C SER A 272 -11.64 -9.06 -4.53
N GLN A 273 -11.14 -10.26 -4.87
CA GLN A 273 -11.64 -11.03 -6.02
C GLN A 273 -11.79 -12.53 -5.77
N GLY A 274 -12.67 -13.16 -6.55
CA GLY A 274 -12.83 -14.61 -6.62
C GLY A 274 -14.11 -15.16 -5.99
N LYS A 275 -14.29 -16.48 -6.01
CA LYS A 275 -15.56 -17.18 -5.78
C LYS A 275 -15.89 -17.50 -4.31
N GLN A 276 -14.92 -17.43 -3.40
CA GLN A 276 -15.15 -17.71 -1.99
C GLN A 276 -15.15 -16.41 -1.19
N LYS A 277 -15.92 -16.40 -0.09
CA LYS A 277 -15.97 -15.29 0.87
C LYS A 277 -14.55 -14.91 1.31
N ARG A 278 -14.24 -13.61 1.28
CA ARG A 278 -13.03 -13.02 1.86
C ARG A 278 -13.40 -12.24 3.11
N THR A 279 -12.44 -12.12 4.03
CA THR A 279 -12.68 -11.48 5.33
C THR A 279 -11.59 -10.48 5.63
N MET A 280 -11.98 -9.27 6.01
CA MET A 280 -11.06 -8.22 6.44
C MET A 280 -11.52 -7.70 7.79
N ILE A 281 -10.61 -7.72 8.78
CA ILE A 281 -10.91 -7.23 10.13
C ILE A 281 -9.80 -6.29 10.56
N VAL A 282 -10.18 -5.06 10.92
CA VAL A 282 -9.31 -4.14 11.65
C VAL A 282 -9.89 -3.97 13.04
N LYS A 283 -9.14 -4.45 14.04
CA LYS A 283 -9.57 -4.45 15.44
C LYS A 283 -9.58 -3.06 16.04
N LYS A 284 -10.34 -2.88 17.12
CA LYS A 284 -10.31 -1.65 17.94
C LYS A 284 -8.87 -1.31 18.35
N GLY A 285 -8.37 -0.13 17.95
CA GLY A 285 -6.99 0.31 18.18
C GLY A 285 -6.06 0.13 16.98
N GLY A 286 -6.33 -0.89 16.15
CA GLY A 286 -5.60 -1.19 14.92
C GLY A 286 -5.73 -0.09 13.88
N LYS A 287 -4.74 0.02 13.01
CA LYS A 287 -4.62 1.13 12.05
C LYS A 287 -4.65 0.66 10.60
N LEU A 288 -5.41 1.38 9.77
CA LEU A 288 -5.43 1.20 8.33
C LEU A 288 -5.33 2.57 7.64
N GLU A 289 -4.41 2.72 6.70
CA GLU A 289 -4.33 3.88 5.82
C GLU A 289 -4.43 3.46 4.35
N ALA A 290 -5.30 4.14 3.60
CA ALA A 290 -5.40 4.02 2.15
C ALA A 290 -5.53 5.43 1.54
N GLN A 291 -4.39 6.03 1.19
CA GLN A 291 -4.34 7.41 0.71
C GLN A 291 -3.65 7.54 -0.64
N TYR A 292 -4.10 8.51 -1.44
CA TYR A 292 -3.51 8.87 -2.74
C TYR A 292 -3.48 7.72 -3.77
N ASN A 293 -4.38 6.75 -3.66
CA ASN A 293 -4.48 5.63 -4.61
C ASN A 293 -5.29 6.01 -5.85
N GLY A 294 -5.11 5.25 -6.94
CA GLY A 294 -5.88 5.40 -8.18
C GLY A 294 -5.37 6.50 -9.10
N SER A 295 -4.08 6.85 -9.01
CA SER A 295 -3.46 7.89 -9.81
C SER A 295 -3.50 7.60 -11.33
N GLN A 296 -3.61 6.34 -11.74
CA GLN A 296 -3.69 5.94 -13.16
C GLN A 296 -4.99 6.36 -13.85
N TYR A 297 -6.09 6.45 -13.09
CA TYR A 297 -7.41 6.74 -13.66
C TYR A 297 -7.52 8.21 -14.04
N GLN A 298 -8.40 8.55 -14.98
CA GLN A 298 -8.66 9.92 -15.42
C GLN A 298 -10.16 10.19 -15.47
N ALA A 299 -10.58 11.46 -15.42
CA ALA A 299 -11.99 11.83 -15.53
C ALA A 299 -12.62 11.49 -16.90
N SER A 300 -11.78 11.36 -17.93
CA SER A 300 -12.18 10.93 -19.27
C SER A 300 -12.37 9.41 -19.41
N ASP A 301 -12.04 8.63 -18.38
CA ASP A 301 -12.21 7.17 -18.45
C ASP A 301 -13.69 6.82 -18.58
N ASP A 302 -13.95 5.76 -19.35
CA ASP A 302 -15.31 5.29 -19.60
C ASP A 302 -15.94 4.74 -18.31
N GLU A 303 -16.76 5.57 -17.68
CA GLU A 303 -17.44 5.21 -16.44
C GLU A 303 -18.34 3.99 -16.63
N SER A 304 -18.91 3.73 -17.81
CA SER A 304 -19.73 2.53 -18.02
C SER A 304 -18.94 1.22 -17.91
N LYS A 305 -17.63 1.27 -18.18
CA LYS A 305 -16.72 0.13 -18.09
C LYS A 305 -16.08 0.03 -16.72
N TYR A 306 -15.49 1.12 -16.25
CA TYR A 306 -14.58 1.09 -15.11
C TYR A 306 -15.25 1.45 -13.77
N TYR A 307 -16.52 1.90 -13.75
CA TYR A 307 -17.13 2.45 -12.52
C TYR A 307 -16.99 1.56 -11.29
N ALA A 308 -17.10 0.24 -11.44
CA ALA A 308 -17.14 -0.67 -10.29
C ALA A 308 -15.77 -0.87 -9.62
N GLN A 309 -14.65 -0.69 -10.36
CA GLN A 309 -13.27 -0.91 -9.88
C GLN A 309 -12.53 0.37 -9.49
N THR A 310 -13.07 1.54 -9.86
CA THR A 310 -12.42 2.85 -9.65
C THR A 310 -12.61 3.31 -8.20
N SER A 311 -11.94 2.62 -7.28
CA SER A 311 -11.93 2.86 -5.82
C SER A 311 -10.60 2.47 -5.20
N ALA A 312 -10.25 3.08 -4.07
CA ALA A 312 -9.05 2.72 -3.32
C ALA A 312 -9.20 1.33 -2.70
N LEU A 313 -10.37 1.00 -2.14
CA LEU A 313 -10.71 -0.32 -1.63
C LEU A 313 -11.89 -0.92 -2.41
N ASN A 314 -11.69 -2.08 -3.04
CA ASN A 314 -12.71 -2.77 -3.82
C ASN A 314 -13.09 -4.10 -3.15
N PHE A 315 -14.36 -4.24 -2.76
CA PHE A 315 -14.91 -5.45 -2.15
C PHE A 315 -15.95 -6.08 -3.08
N GLY A 316 -15.66 -7.28 -3.59
CA GLY A 316 -16.57 -8.05 -4.45
C GLY A 316 -16.59 -7.65 -5.94
N VAL A 317 -15.62 -6.88 -6.43
CA VAL A 317 -15.52 -6.46 -7.83
C VAL A 317 -14.15 -6.78 -8.40
N TYR A 318 -14.10 -7.43 -9.55
CA TYR A 318 -12.85 -7.59 -10.30
C TYR A 318 -12.55 -6.38 -11.18
N GLY A 319 -13.55 -6.00 -11.99
CA GLY A 319 -13.34 -5.06 -13.07
C GLY A 319 -14.05 -5.41 -14.37
N TRP A 320 -13.88 -4.53 -15.35
CA TRP A 320 -14.35 -4.72 -16.73
C TRP A 320 -13.56 -5.81 -17.43
N TYR A 321 -14.27 -6.74 -18.07
CA TYR A 321 -13.64 -7.78 -18.88
C TYR A 321 -13.96 -7.57 -20.35
N GLU A 322 -12.98 -6.99 -21.07
CA GLU A 322 -13.15 -6.57 -22.47
C GLU A 322 -13.67 -7.68 -23.38
N ARG A 323 -13.21 -8.93 -23.23
CA ARG A 323 -13.69 -10.02 -24.09
C ARG A 323 -15.17 -10.34 -23.91
N ALA A 324 -15.74 -10.11 -22.73
CA ALA A 324 -17.14 -10.38 -22.44
C ALA A 324 -18.01 -9.12 -22.43
N GLN A 325 -17.42 -7.93 -22.63
CA GLN A 325 -18.10 -6.63 -22.58
C GLN A 325 -19.00 -6.50 -21.34
N LYS A 326 -18.51 -6.93 -20.18
CA LYS A 326 -19.22 -6.86 -18.91
C LYS A 326 -18.27 -6.70 -17.73
N ILE A 327 -18.79 -6.19 -16.62
CA ILE A 327 -18.09 -6.19 -15.34
C ILE A 327 -18.21 -7.57 -14.71
N TYR A 328 -17.09 -8.09 -14.21
CA TYR A 328 -17.09 -9.27 -13.35
C TYR A 328 -17.26 -8.83 -11.91
N PHE A 329 -18.47 -9.07 -11.43
CA PHE A 329 -18.78 -9.08 -10.01
C PHE A 329 -18.46 -10.45 -9.44
N TYR A 330 -17.92 -10.44 -8.24
CA TYR A 330 -17.83 -11.61 -7.41
C TYR A 330 -18.83 -11.42 -6.28
N PRO A 331 -20.12 -11.78 -6.49
CA PRO A 331 -21.21 -11.51 -5.54
C PRO A 331 -21.10 -12.28 -4.22
N ASN A 332 -19.92 -12.84 -3.94
CA ASN A 332 -19.61 -13.42 -2.65
C ASN A 332 -19.59 -12.28 -1.64
N SER A 333 -20.33 -12.48 -0.56
CA SER A 333 -20.47 -11.48 0.49
C SER A 333 -19.16 -11.40 1.28
N ASP A 334 -18.20 -10.64 0.73
CA ASP A 334 -17.03 -10.18 1.48
C ASP A 334 -17.51 -9.62 2.82
N ASP A 335 -16.76 -9.89 3.87
CA ASP A 335 -17.16 -9.49 5.22
C ASP A 335 -16.03 -8.67 5.80
N VAL A 336 -16.28 -7.36 5.81
CA VAL A 336 -15.30 -6.33 6.12
C VAL A 336 -15.79 -5.60 7.36
N ILE A 337 -14.99 -5.68 8.42
CA ILE A 337 -15.30 -5.13 9.72
C ILE A 337 -14.15 -4.21 10.13
N PHE A 338 -14.42 -2.91 10.15
CA PHE A 338 -13.61 -1.96 10.89
C PHE A 338 -14.32 -1.73 12.22
N GLU A 339 -13.82 -2.33 13.29
CA GLU A 339 -14.47 -2.28 14.59
C GLU A 339 -14.62 -0.84 15.11
N ASP A 340 -15.56 -0.60 16.01
CA ASP A 340 -15.59 0.66 16.74
C ASP A 340 -14.26 0.89 17.48
N GLY A 341 -13.64 2.04 17.21
CA GLY A 341 -12.31 2.40 17.67
C GLY A 341 -11.14 1.87 16.83
N ALA A 342 -11.38 1.17 15.71
CA ALA A 342 -10.38 0.97 14.66
C ALA A 342 -10.04 2.32 14.01
N LYS A 343 -8.76 2.62 13.84
CA LYS A 343 -8.26 3.90 13.32
C LYS A 343 -8.03 3.77 11.82
N VAL A 344 -9.07 4.06 11.04
CA VAL A 344 -9.03 3.88 9.59
C VAL A 344 -9.08 5.23 8.89
N ASN A 345 -8.14 5.49 7.97
CA ASN A 345 -8.10 6.70 7.16
C ASN A 345 -8.04 6.35 5.67
N ILE A 346 -9.12 6.66 4.96
CA ILE A 346 -9.27 6.46 3.52
C ILE A 346 -9.52 7.84 2.91
N SER A 347 -8.45 8.52 2.49
CA SER A 347 -8.57 9.91 2.08
C SER A 347 -7.65 10.30 0.94
N HIS A 348 -8.00 11.40 0.26
CA HIS A 348 -7.21 11.96 -0.83
C HIS A 348 -6.95 10.98 -1.98
N ASN A 349 -7.78 9.94 -2.11
CA ASN A 349 -7.68 9.04 -3.25
C ASN A 349 -8.17 9.78 -4.50
N TYR A 350 -7.47 9.55 -5.60
CA TYR A 350 -7.87 10.12 -6.90
C TYR A 350 -9.18 9.51 -7.40
N VAL A 351 -9.55 8.37 -6.83
CA VAL A 351 -10.76 7.60 -7.11
C VAL A 351 -11.65 7.56 -5.86
N ARG A 352 -12.72 6.77 -5.86
CA ARG A 352 -13.58 6.66 -4.68
C ARG A 352 -12.82 6.11 -3.48
N GLY A 353 -13.32 6.35 -2.27
CA GLY A 353 -12.81 5.67 -1.09
C GLY A 353 -13.04 4.16 -1.17
N ILE A 354 -14.31 3.74 -1.29
CA ILE A 354 -14.71 2.33 -1.21
C ILE A 354 -15.76 1.97 -2.28
N SER A 355 -15.57 0.83 -2.95
CA SER A 355 -16.65 0.09 -3.64
C SER A 355 -17.03 -1.13 -2.80
N ASN A 356 -18.28 -1.21 -2.35
CA ASN A 356 -18.80 -2.33 -1.55
C ASN A 356 -19.89 -3.13 -2.28
N TYR A 357 -19.62 -4.42 -2.52
CA TYR A 357 -20.59 -5.40 -3.00
C TYR A 357 -20.80 -6.55 -1.99
N GLY A 358 -20.23 -6.45 -0.79
CA GLY A 358 -20.35 -7.41 0.30
C GLY A 358 -21.06 -6.84 1.53
N ASN A 359 -20.67 -7.31 2.71
CA ASN A 359 -21.04 -6.77 4.01
C ASN A 359 -19.90 -5.89 4.51
N LEU A 360 -20.21 -4.62 4.80
CA LEU A 360 -19.26 -3.63 5.26
C LEU A 360 -19.78 -2.97 6.54
N TYR A 361 -19.02 -3.09 7.61
CA TYR A 361 -19.24 -2.38 8.87
C TYR A 361 -18.10 -1.38 9.10
N LEU A 362 -18.45 -0.11 9.27
CA LEU A 362 -17.51 0.98 9.47
C LEU A 362 -17.70 1.57 10.87
N GLY A 363 -16.72 1.38 11.75
CA GLY A 363 -16.72 1.89 13.11
C GLY A 363 -16.50 3.40 13.22
N ASN A 364 -16.71 3.93 14.44
CA ASN A 364 -16.72 5.36 14.75
C ASN A 364 -15.39 6.14 14.60
N GLN A 365 -14.28 5.46 14.33
CA GLN A 365 -12.97 6.08 14.05
C GLN A 365 -12.48 5.80 12.63
N THR A 366 -13.42 5.43 11.74
CA THR A 366 -13.18 5.40 10.30
C THR A 366 -13.42 6.78 9.69
N ILE A 367 -12.44 7.27 8.94
CA ILE A 367 -12.45 8.57 8.24
C ILE A 367 -12.37 8.32 6.74
N ILE A 368 -13.35 8.84 6.01
CA ILE A 368 -13.47 8.77 4.55
C ILE A 368 -13.76 10.17 4.02
N THR A 369 -12.73 10.86 3.56
CA THR A 369 -12.82 12.27 3.15
C THR A 369 -11.93 12.56 1.95
N SER A 370 -12.27 13.58 1.17
CA SER A 370 -11.43 14.10 0.09
C SER A 370 -11.10 13.06 -1.01
N ASN A 371 -11.98 12.09 -1.21
CA ASN A 371 -11.86 11.11 -2.28
C ASN A 371 -12.60 11.57 -3.55
N GLY A 372 -12.26 10.96 -4.70
CA GLY A 372 -12.86 11.23 -6.00
C GLY A 372 -11.99 12.06 -6.95
N GLY A 373 -10.78 12.44 -6.50
CA GLY A 373 -9.79 13.15 -7.31
C GLY A 373 -10.14 14.60 -7.65
N TYR A 374 -11.16 15.16 -7.00
CA TYR A 374 -11.51 16.56 -7.10
C TYR A 374 -10.46 17.43 -6.42
N GLN A 375 -10.12 18.55 -7.05
CA GLN A 375 -9.34 19.62 -6.43
C GLN A 375 -10.20 20.86 -6.36
N LYS A 376 -10.33 21.43 -5.16
CA LYS A 376 -11.14 22.62 -4.92
C LYS A 376 -10.78 23.75 -5.89
N GLY A 377 -11.80 24.31 -6.54
CA GLY A 377 -11.65 25.37 -7.54
C GLY A 377 -11.55 24.88 -8.99
N ASN A 378 -11.38 23.57 -9.21
CA ASN A 378 -11.52 23.00 -10.54
C ASN A 378 -13.01 22.77 -10.86
N PRO A 379 -13.37 22.66 -12.15
CA PRO A 379 -14.70 22.21 -12.54
C PRO A 379 -14.99 20.79 -12.03
N LEU A 380 -16.25 20.50 -11.68
CA LEU A 380 -16.67 19.18 -11.20
C LEU A 380 -16.43 18.06 -12.22
N ASP A 381 -16.37 18.37 -13.52
CA ASP A 381 -16.08 17.37 -14.56
C ASP A 381 -14.65 16.79 -14.47
N THR A 382 -13.78 17.36 -13.63
CA THR A 382 -12.45 16.84 -13.32
C THR A 382 -12.47 15.71 -12.27
N CYS A 383 -13.59 15.47 -11.59
CA CYS A 383 -13.76 14.31 -10.70
C CYS A 383 -13.61 13.02 -11.51
N ARG A 384 -12.79 12.08 -11.04
CA ARG A 384 -12.51 10.82 -11.75
C ARG A 384 -13.64 9.80 -11.64
N VAL A 385 -14.66 10.12 -10.85
CA VAL A 385 -15.74 9.22 -10.45
C VAL A 385 -17.06 9.97 -10.54
N GLY A 386 -18.11 9.33 -11.04
CA GLY A 386 -19.43 9.94 -11.16
C GLY A 386 -20.35 9.70 -9.99
N LYS A 387 -20.25 8.55 -9.34
CA LYS A 387 -21.20 8.19 -8.26
C LYS A 387 -20.48 7.75 -7.00
N GLY A 388 -20.79 8.28 -5.83
CA GLY A 388 -20.27 7.77 -4.56
C GLY A 388 -18.78 8.05 -4.37
N GLY A 389 -18.38 9.31 -4.30
CA GLY A 389 -16.99 9.73 -4.17
C GLY A 389 -16.34 9.18 -2.88
N GLY A 390 -17.10 9.15 -1.78
CA GLY A 390 -16.68 8.46 -0.56
C GLY A 390 -16.90 6.96 -0.68
N ILE A 391 -18.17 6.56 -0.82
CA ILE A 391 -18.57 5.15 -0.91
C ILE A 391 -19.56 4.93 -2.04
N TYR A 392 -19.28 3.92 -2.87
CA TYR A 392 -20.25 3.27 -3.74
C TYR A 392 -20.69 1.95 -3.11
N ASN A 393 -21.98 1.79 -2.80
CA ASN A 393 -22.51 0.62 -2.14
C ASN A 393 -23.58 -0.08 -2.98
N ALA A 394 -23.30 -1.32 -3.38
CA ALA A 394 -24.26 -2.27 -3.94
C ALA A 394 -24.51 -3.48 -3.00
N GLY A 395 -23.78 -3.55 -1.88
CA GLY A 395 -23.94 -4.56 -0.84
C GLY A 395 -24.70 -4.05 0.39
N LYS A 396 -24.38 -4.62 1.56
CA LYS A 396 -24.86 -4.15 2.86
C LYS A 396 -23.81 -3.27 3.53
N LEU A 397 -24.15 -2.03 3.83
CA LEU A 397 -23.31 -1.07 4.54
C LEU A 397 -23.94 -0.68 5.88
N THR A 398 -23.15 -0.72 6.94
CA THR A 398 -23.51 -0.19 8.25
C THR A 398 -22.50 0.87 8.66
N LEU A 399 -22.97 2.11 8.80
CA LEU A 399 -22.20 3.22 9.35
C LEU A 399 -22.44 3.31 10.86
N SER A 400 -21.39 3.24 11.67
CA SER A 400 -21.45 3.36 13.13
C SER A 400 -20.79 4.67 13.56
N SER A 401 -21.43 5.81 13.29
CA SER A 401 -20.86 7.15 13.51
C SER A 401 -19.54 7.39 12.75
N THR A 402 -19.44 6.79 11.55
CA THR A 402 -18.31 6.95 10.63
C THR A 402 -18.16 8.41 10.19
N VAL A 403 -16.93 8.87 10.03
CA VAL A 403 -16.63 10.17 9.44
C VAL A 403 -16.63 10.06 7.92
N LEU A 404 -17.67 10.59 7.28
CA LEU A 404 -17.90 10.49 5.84
C LEU A 404 -18.45 11.83 5.32
N TYR A 405 -17.57 12.68 4.80
CA TYR A 405 -17.91 14.00 4.26
C TYR A 405 -16.79 14.53 3.33
N ASN A 406 -17.08 15.58 2.56
CA ASN A 406 -16.13 16.23 1.63
C ASN A 406 -15.47 15.25 0.65
N ASN A 407 -16.21 14.23 0.22
CA ASN A 407 -15.83 13.44 -0.94
C ASN A 407 -16.59 13.97 -2.16
N HIS A 408 -16.12 13.64 -3.35
CA HIS A 408 -16.58 14.30 -4.56
C HIS A 408 -16.94 13.30 -5.65
N ALA A 409 -18.09 13.49 -6.25
CA ALA A 409 -18.59 12.70 -7.38
C ALA A 409 -19.23 13.63 -8.40
N ARG A 410 -18.95 13.41 -9.69
CA ARG A 410 -19.42 14.34 -10.74
C ARG A 410 -20.92 14.22 -11.06
N LEU A 411 -21.56 13.09 -10.80
CA LEU A 411 -22.94 12.82 -11.18
C LEU A 411 -23.90 12.75 -10.00
N ALA A 412 -23.61 11.98 -8.95
CA ALA A 412 -24.53 11.81 -7.81
C ALA A 412 -23.81 11.26 -6.57
N GLY A 413 -24.32 11.59 -5.39
CA GLY A 413 -23.85 11.07 -4.11
C GLY A 413 -22.37 11.36 -3.90
N ASP A 414 -22.02 12.61 -3.67
CA ASP A 414 -20.66 13.03 -3.35
C ASP A 414 -20.00 12.13 -2.30
N ASP A 415 -20.70 11.94 -1.18
CA ASP A 415 -20.20 11.14 -0.07
C ASP A 415 -20.63 9.68 -0.15
N LEU A 416 -21.88 9.44 -0.54
CA LEU A 416 -22.46 8.11 -0.53
C LEU A 416 -23.45 7.91 -1.68
N TYR A 417 -23.21 6.86 -2.44
CA TYR A 417 -24.17 6.33 -3.41
C TYR A 417 -24.49 4.87 -3.07
N GLY A 418 -25.77 4.56 -2.88
CA GLY A 418 -26.32 3.24 -2.60
C GLY A 418 -27.27 2.80 -3.72
N GLU A 419 -26.95 1.69 -4.38
CA GLU A 419 -27.85 1.05 -5.35
C GLU A 419 -29.07 0.42 -4.68
N GLU A 420 -30.20 0.39 -5.40
CA GLU A 420 -31.46 -0.31 -5.03
C GLU A 420 -31.29 -1.75 -4.54
N THR A 421 -30.27 -2.44 -5.06
CA THR A 421 -29.96 -3.84 -4.73
C THR A 421 -29.25 -3.98 -3.38
N GLY A 422 -28.69 -2.90 -2.86
CA GLY A 422 -27.97 -2.85 -1.59
C GLY A 422 -28.84 -2.40 -0.42
N SER A 423 -28.19 -2.19 0.71
CA SER A 423 -28.78 -1.51 1.87
C SER A 423 -27.74 -0.69 2.60
N VAL A 424 -28.14 0.47 3.12
CA VAL A 424 -27.30 1.34 3.94
C VAL A 424 -28.02 1.66 5.24
N TYR A 425 -27.42 1.33 6.38
CA TYR A 425 -27.79 1.94 7.66
C TYR A 425 -27.01 3.25 7.83
N LEU A 426 -27.73 4.37 7.69
CA LEU A 426 -27.15 5.73 7.68
C LEU A 426 -27.07 6.27 9.11
N SER A 427 -25.88 6.60 9.61
CA SER A 427 -25.70 7.21 10.94
C SER A 427 -25.77 8.74 10.90
N THR A 428 -25.75 9.37 12.08
CA THR A 428 -25.69 10.83 12.20
C THR A 428 -24.39 11.43 11.65
N VAL A 429 -24.48 12.63 11.06
CA VAL A 429 -23.29 13.46 10.78
C VAL A 429 -22.60 13.92 12.08
N GLY A 430 -21.32 14.25 12.00
CA GLY A 430 -20.55 14.75 13.13
C GLY A 430 -20.77 16.24 13.41
N ASN A 431 -20.80 16.62 14.69
CA ASN A 431 -21.07 18.00 15.11
C ASN A 431 -19.99 19.03 14.74
N ASN A 432 -18.81 18.58 14.32
CA ASN A 432 -17.66 19.45 14.03
C ASN A 432 -17.22 19.36 12.56
N TRP A 433 -18.01 18.71 11.70
CA TRP A 433 -17.68 18.60 10.28
C TRP A 433 -17.93 19.94 9.59
N ILE A 434 -16.97 20.35 8.76
CA ILE A 434 -17.00 21.59 7.99
C ILE A 434 -16.99 21.22 6.52
N LEU A 435 -17.98 21.71 5.78
CA LEU A 435 -18.13 21.49 4.36
C LEU A 435 -17.05 22.25 3.60
N ASP A 436 -16.31 21.58 2.71
CA ASP A 436 -15.20 22.20 1.98
C ASP A 436 -15.66 23.15 0.86
N ASP A 437 -16.87 22.97 0.32
CA ASP A 437 -17.48 23.84 -0.69
C ASP A 437 -17.54 25.31 -0.21
N CYS A 438 -18.07 25.54 0.98
CA CYS A 438 -18.44 26.88 1.49
C CYS A 438 -17.89 27.21 2.88
N ASN A 439 -17.17 26.29 3.53
CA ASN A 439 -16.61 26.44 4.88
C ASN A 439 -17.66 26.60 5.99
N HIS A 440 -18.88 26.12 5.77
CA HIS A 440 -19.94 26.11 6.76
C HIS A 440 -20.06 24.77 7.49
N LYS A 441 -20.66 24.79 8.67
CA LYS A 441 -20.87 23.59 9.47
C LYS A 441 -21.93 22.70 8.83
N ILE A 442 -21.60 21.41 8.68
CA ILE A 442 -22.54 20.38 8.26
C ILE A 442 -23.57 20.14 9.38
N ASP A 443 -24.85 20.10 9.01
CA ASP A 443 -25.96 19.90 9.94
C ASP A 443 -26.78 18.63 9.66
N GLY A 444 -26.60 18.00 8.49
CA GLY A 444 -27.35 16.83 8.10
C GLY A 444 -26.89 16.16 6.80
N TRP A 445 -27.63 15.11 6.45
CA TRP A 445 -27.54 14.44 5.16
C TRP A 445 -28.57 15.04 4.22
N TYR A 446 -28.19 15.26 2.96
CA TYR A 446 -29.04 15.83 1.93
C TYR A 446 -29.02 14.95 0.68
N GLN A 447 -30.14 14.92 -0.05
CA GLN A 447 -30.20 14.27 -1.35
C GLN A 447 -29.26 14.97 -2.32
N ASP A 448 -28.49 14.16 -3.05
CA ASP A 448 -27.50 14.62 -4.02
C ASP A 448 -27.58 13.74 -5.26
N THR A 449 -28.64 13.94 -6.05
CA THR A 449 -29.03 13.03 -7.12
C THR A 449 -28.52 13.43 -8.49
N LEU A 450 -28.59 12.53 -9.48
CA LEU A 450 -28.20 12.83 -10.87
C LEU A 450 -28.95 14.05 -11.44
N GLN A 451 -30.23 14.21 -11.13
CA GLN A 451 -31.07 15.30 -11.64
C GLN A 451 -30.98 16.55 -10.77
N TYR A 452 -30.74 16.37 -9.47
CA TYR A 452 -30.73 17.44 -8.49
C TYR A 452 -29.56 17.24 -7.53
N ARG A 453 -28.45 17.90 -7.84
CA ARG A 453 -27.30 18.03 -6.94
C ARG A 453 -27.67 18.94 -5.76
N TRP A 454 -27.12 18.69 -4.59
CA TRP A 454 -27.28 19.61 -3.45
C TRP A 454 -26.75 21.00 -3.81
N ASP A 455 -27.53 22.05 -3.52
CA ASP A 455 -27.11 23.46 -3.64
C ASP A 455 -27.73 24.24 -2.48
N GLY A 456 -26.91 24.55 -1.47
CA GLY A 456 -27.31 25.32 -0.29
C GLY A 456 -26.89 26.79 -0.32
N ASP A 457 -26.08 27.20 -1.30
CA ASP A 457 -25.43 28.51 -1.35
C ASP A 457 -26.08 29.44 -2.40
N HIS A 458 -26.81 28.90 -3.38
CA HIS A 458 -27.44 29.69 -4.44
C HIS A 458 -28.96 29.73 -4.28
N LEU A 459 -29.48 30.86 -3.76
CA LEU A 459 -30.92 31.03 -3.49
C LEU A 459 -31.83 30.78 -4.70
N ASP A 460 -31.35 31.03 -5.92
CA ASP A 460 -32.08 30.83 -7.18
C ASP A 460 -32.04 29.39 -7.69
N ARG A 461 -31.21 28.52 -7.11
CA ARG A 461 -31.04 27.10 -7.49
C ARG A 461 -31.09 26.14 -6.31
N LEU A 462 -31.58 26.60 -5.16
CA LEU A 462 -31.67 25.84 -3.92
C LEU A 462 -32.23 24.43 -4.12
N TYR A 463 -31.49 23.44 -3.64
CA TYR A 463 -31.96 22.06 -3.54
C TYR A 463 -31.56 21.46 -2.20
N LEU A 464 -32.52 21.42 -1.28
CA LEU A 464 -32.32 21.07 0.13
C LEU A 464 -33.33 20.03 0.60
N VAL A 465 -33.16 18.78 0.16
CA VAL A 465 -33.98 17.66 0.65
C VAL A 465 -33.21 16.90 1.71
N ASN A 466 -33.61 17.05 2.98
CA ASN A 466 -32.96 16.38 4.10
C ASN A 466 -33.26 14.87 4.10
N ILE A 467 -32.26 14.09 4.51
CA ILE A 467 -32.35 12.65 4.67
C ILE A 467 -32.31 12.33 6.16
N GLU A 468 -33.33 11.62 6.61
CA GLU A 468 -33.40 11.13 7.99
C GLU A 468 -32.26 10.15 8.29
N LYS A 469 -31.72 10.23 9.50
CA LYS A 469 -30.61 9.40 9.99
C LYS A 469 -31.11 8.31 10.93
N ASN A 470 -30.23 7.36 11.24
CA ASN A 470 -30.46 6.20 12.10
C ASN A 470 -31.51 5.21 11.56
N GLN A 471 -31.59 5.10 10.23
CA GLN A 471 -32.46 4.13 9.56
C GLN A 471 -31.80 3.53 8.32
N THR A 472 -32.46 2.51 7.77
CA THR A 472 -31.97 1.77 6.62
C THR A 472 -32.62 2.25 5.33
N TYR A 473 -31.80 2.44 4.30
CA TYR A 473 -32.19 2.79 2.95
C TYR A 473 -31.79 1.69 1.97
N HIS A 474 -32.59 1.49 0.91
CA HIS A 474 -32.26 0.59 -0.19
C HIS A 474 -31.80 1.34 -1.45
N ALA A 475 -32.11 2.63 -1.60
CA ALA A 475 -31.53 3.51 -2.61
C ALA A 475 -31.21 4.83 -1.95
N LEU A 476 -29.97 5.31 -2.08
CA LEU A 476 -29.52 6.47 -1.34
C LEU A 476 -28.41 7.21 -2.10
N GLU A 477 -28.67 8.47 -2.46
CA GLU A 477 -27.69 9.35 -3.10
C GLU A 477 -27.55 10.57 -2.19
N ALA A 478 -26.46 10.63 -1.43
CA ALA A 478 -26.35 11.52 -0.28
C ALA A 478 -25.03 12.29 -0.22
N LYS A 479 -25.13 13.53 0.25
CA LYS A 479 -24.02 14.42 0.65
C LYS A 479 -24.22 14.85 2.10
N ALA A 480 -23.15 14.89 2.88
CA ALA A 480 -23.14 15.51 4.19
C ALA A 480 -22.96 17.03 3.99
N ALA A 481 -23.99 17.82 4.29
CA ALA A 481 -24.03 19.24 3.96
C ALA A 481 -24.84 20.06 4.97
N HIS A 482 -25.21 21.28 4.61
CA HIS A 482 -26.02 22.17 5.43
C HIS A 482 -27.30 22.64 4.73
N GLY A 483 -28.28 23.07 5.54
CA GLY A 483 -29.46 23.78 5.05
C GLY A 483 -29.20 25.27 4.77
N ILE A 484 -30.25 26.09 4.67
CA ILE A 484 -30.08 27.54 4.46
C ILE A 484 -29.33 28.17 5.64
N ILE A 485 -28.33 28.98 5.36
CA ILE A 485 -27.56 29.69 6.38
C ILE A 485 -28.25 31.00 6.70
N LYS A 486 -28.52 31.20 8.00
CA LYS A 486 -29.32 32.33 8.48
C LYS A 486 -28.68 33.71 8.25
N GLU A 487 -27.39 33.77 7.94
CA GLU A 487 -26.71 35.03 7.58
C GLU A 487 -27.19 35.58 6.23
N ASP A 488 -27.64 34.72 5.30
CA ASP A 488 -28.20 35.11 4.00
C ASP A 488 -29.67 35.59 4.10
N ILE A 489 -30.30 35.47 5.28
CA ILE A 489 -31.67 35.95 5.55
C ILE A 489 -31.68 37.38 6.15
N LYS A 490 -30.61 38.17 5.96
CA LYS A 490 -30.73 39.64 6.07
C LYS A 490 -31.48 40.16 4.84
N THR A 491 -32.78 39.92 4.86
CA THR A 491 -33.74 40.44 3.89
C THR A 491 -33.63 41.97 3.86
N GLU A 492 -33.52 42.52 2.65
CA GLU A 492 -34.05 43.83 2.30
C GLU A 492 -35.54 43.84 2.64
N ILE A 493 -35.87 44.11 3.90
CA ILE A 493 -37.22 44.49 4.29
C ILE A 493 -37.26 46.01 4.16
N THR A 494 -37.61 46.51 2.98
CA THR A 494 -38.19 47.86 2.90
C THR A 494 -39.64 47.73 3.39
N PRO A 495 -40.03 48.38 4.50
CA PRO A 495 -41.41 48.35 4.95
C PRO A 495 -42.27 49.08 3.92
N THR A 496 -43.36 48.43 3.51
CA THR A 496 -44.43 49.05 2.75
C THR A 496 -45.12 50.09 3.64
N GLU A 497 -44.86 51.37 3.42
CA GLU A 497 -45.65 52.43 4.05
C GLU A 497 -46.97 52.65 3.28
N SER A 498 -48.06 52.58 4.06
CA SER A 498 -49.41 52.94 3.66
C SER A 498 -49.49 54.38 3.14
N VAL A 499 -50.09 54.54 1.96
CA VAL A 499 -50.41 55.83 1.36
C VAL A 499 -51.32 56.66 2.27
N LYS A 500 -50.82 57.80 2.76
CA LYS A 500 -51.63 58.96 3.15
C LYS A 500 -51.12 60.19 2.39
N VAL A 501 -52.03 60.81 1.65
CA VAL A 501 -51.82 62.07 0.92
C VAL A 501 -51.94 63.24 1.89
N GLN A 502 -50.94 64.13 1.96
CA GLN A 502 -51.15 65.58 2.06
C GLN A 502 -49.88 66.43 1.81
N ALA A 503 -50.03 67.37 0.88
CA ALA A 503 -49.48 68.73 0.78
C ALA A 503 -47.95 69.02 0.75
N VAL A 504 -47.48 69.26 -0.48
CA VAL A 504 -46.49 70.25 -0.98
C VAL A 504 -45.84 71.23 0.03
N LYS A 505 -44.49 71.27 0.05
CA LYS A 505 -43.66 72.48 -0.24
C LYS A 505 -42.15 72.19 -0.37
N THR A 506 -41.64 72.46 -1.59
CA THR A 506 -40.36 73.10 -1.99
C THR A 506 -39.06 72.89 -1.19
N GLY A 507 -37.99 72.49 -1.90
CA GLY A 507 -36.60 72.80 -1.50
C GLY A 507 -35.52 71.92 -2.13
N ASP A 508 -35.03 72.33 -3.30
CA ASP A 508 -33.66 72.25 -3.84
C ASP A 508 -32.83 70.96 -3.85
N THR A 509 -32.50 70.53 -5.08
CA THR A 509 -31.41 69.62 -5.44
C THR A 509 -30.08 70.37 -5.59
N THR A 510 -28.96 69.79 -5.13
CA THR A 510 -27.62 70.07 -5.67
C THR A 510 -26.81 68.77 -5.88
N PRO A 511 -26.07 68.62 -7.01
CA PRO A 511 -25.37 67.38 -7.37
C PRO A 511 -23.88 67.44 -7.01
N MET A 512 -23.42 66.63 -6.06
CA MET A 512 -22.00 66.60 -5.66
C MET A 512 -21.39 65.19 -5.53
N ASP A 513 -22.03 64.14 -6.03
CA ASP A 513 -21.50 62.76 -5.93
C ASP A 513 -21.02 62.14 -7.25
N TYR A 514 -21.16 62.85 -8.37
CA TYR A 514 -20.72 62.34 -9.69
C TYR A 514 -19.28 62.74 -10.08
N TRP A 515 -18.61 63.58 -9.29
CA TRP A 515 -17.26 64.07 -9.61
C TRP A 515 -16.12 63.22 -9.02
N TYR A 516 -16.37 62.45 -7.94
CA TYR A 516 -15.33 61.64 -7.29
C TYR A 516 -15.08 60.29 -7.99
N THR A 517 -16.06 59.76 -8.72
CA THR A 517 -15.95 58.49 -9.46
C THR A 517 -15.25 58.63 -10.82
N LEU A 518 -15.31 59.81 -11.47
CA LEU A 518 -14.67 60.03 -12.77
C LEU A 518 -13.15 60.30 -12.67
N ILE A 519 -12.68 60.97 -11.61
CA ILE A 519 -11.26 61.29 -11.42
C ILE A 519 -10.45 60.07 -10.95
N GLY A 520 -11.08 59.14 -10.21
CA GLY A 520 -10.44 57.90 -9.76
C GLY A 520 -10.10 56.95 -10.91
N LEU A 521 -11.00 56.80 -11.88
CA LEU A 521 -10.81 55.90 -13.04
C LEU A 521 -9.72 56.38 -14.01
N SER A 522 -9.47 57.69 -14.13
CA SER A 522 -8.42 58.19 -15.03
C SER A 522 -7.00 57.99 -14.48
N LEU A 523 -6.82 58.01 -13.16
CA LEU A 523 -5.51 57.84 -12.50
C LEU A 523 -5.03 56.38 -12.53
N THR A 524 -5.94 55.41 -12.39
CA THR A 524 -5.59 53.98 -12.44
C THR A 524 -5.17 53.52 -13.83
N VAL A 525 -5.81 54.06 -14.88
CA VAL A 525 -5.45 53.76 -16.27
C VAL A 525 -4.07 54.32 -16.63
N MET A 526 -3.72 55.53 -16.18
CA MET A 526 -2.39 56.09 -16.40
C MET A 526 -1.28 55.29 -15.70
N LEU A 527 -1.52 54.76 -14.50
CA LEU A 527 -0.55 53.95 -13.76
C LEU A 527 -0.24 52.62 -14.47
N LEU A 528 -1.24 51.99 -15.08
CA LEU A 528 -1.09 50.75 -15.85
C LEU A 528 -0.29 50.95 -17.14
N PHE A 529 -0.44 52.09 -17.82
CA PHE A 529 0.38 52.42 -18.99
C PHE A 529 1.84 52.73 -18.61
N PHE A 530 2.09 53.34 -17.44
CA PHE A 530 3.44 53.64 -16.98
C PHE A 530 4.21 52.37 -16.59
N ILE A 531 3.57 51.42 -15.89
CA ILE A 531 4.19 50.13 -15.53
C ILE A 531 4.53 49.32 -16.78
N LYS A 532 3.65 49.30 -17.78
CA LYS A 532 3.88 48.59 -19.05
C LYS A 532 4.99 49.22 -19.90
N TYR A 533 5.21 50.54 -19.77
CA TYR A 533 6.30 51.26 -20.44
C TYR A 533 7.66 51.03 -19.76
N VAL A 534 7.70 50.96 -18.42
CA VAL A 534 8.93 50.73 -17.65
C VAL A 534 9.42 49.29 -17.77
N MET A 535 8.52 48.30 -17.82
CA MET A 535 8.90 46.88 -17.93
C MET A 535 9.44 46.47 -19.30
N LYS A 536 9.25 47.29 -20.35
CA LYS A 536 9.74 46.99 -21.71
C LYS A 536 11.18 47.49 -21.98
N LYS A 537 11.87 48.02 -20.97
CA LYS A 537 13.22 48.60 -21.07
C LYS A 537 14.29 47.90 -20.22
N ARG A 538 14.02 46.67 -19.76
CA ARG A 538 15.01 45.81 -19.10
C ARG A 538 15.03 44.44 -19.80
N ASP A 539 15.63 44.43 -20.98
CA ASP A 539 16.41 43.30 -21.52
C ASP A 539 17.88 43.74 -21.50
#